data_AF-A0A8T7BZ98-F1
#
_entry.id   AF-A0A8T7BZ98-F1
#
_cell.length_a   1.000
_cell.length_b   1.000
_cell.length_c   1.000
_cell.angle_alpha   90.00
_cell.angle_beta   90.00
_cell.angle_gamma   90.00
#
_symmetry.space_group_name_H-M   'P 1'
#
loop_
_entity.id
_entity.type
_entity.pdbx_description
1 polymer ?
#
loop_
_entity_poly.entity_id
_entity_poly.type
_entity_poly.pdbx_seq_one_letter_code
_entity_poly.pdbx_strand_id
1 'polypeptide(L)'
;AARDGFDGMLAIHPEQVAVINAAFTPSQDDVDSAREVVAAFAGSPDAGAVGLHGKMLDLPHLVQARRLLAKHEAIREFTGA
;
A
#
# COMPACT_ATOMS: atom_id res chain seq x y z
N ALA A 1 -12.54 -6.32 6.33
CA ALA A 1 -12.59 -4.85 6.07
C ALA A 1 -11.34 -4.37 5.33
N ALA A 2 -10.18 -4.21 5.97
CA ALA A 2 -8.98 -3.72 5.27
C ALA A 2 -8.59 -4.56 4.04
N ARG A 3 -8.61 -5.90 4.16
CA ARG A 3 -8.36 -6.83 3.04
C ARG A 3 -9.40 -6.76 1.93
N ASP A 4 -10.62 -6.31 2.25
CA ASP A 4 -11.72 -6.20 1.28
C ASP A 4 -11.69 -4.85 0.54
N GLY A 5 -10.68 -4.00 0.81
CA GLY A 5 -10.49 -2.71 0.14
C GLY A 5 -11.07 -1.50 0.85
N PHE A 6 -11.54 -1.63 2.10
CA PHE A 6 -11.96 -0.49 2.89
C PHE A 6 -10.74 0.34 3.35
N ASP A 7 -10.89 1.67 3.38
CA ASP A 7 -9.81 2.56 3.80
C ASP A 7 -9.72 2.76 5.33
N GLY A 8 -10.80 2.47 6.06
CA GLY A 8 -10.88 2.61 7.51
C GLY A 8 -12.11 1.93 8.14
N MET A 9 -12.31 2.18 9.44
CA MET A 9 -13.44 1.69 10.23
C MET A 9 -13.92 2.79 11.20
N LEU A 10 -15.24 2.88 11.42
CA LEU A 10 -15.80 3.80 12.41
C LEU A 10 -15.56 3.28 13.83
N ALA A 11 -15.05 4.16 14.70
CA ALA A 11 -14.90 3.89 16.13
C ALA A 11 -16.08 4.48 16.91
N ILE A 12 -16.67 3.69 17.80
CA ILE A 12 -17.72 4.13 18.74
C ILE A 12 -17.20 4.24 20.18
N HIS A 13 -16.01 3.72 20.44
CA HIS A 13 -15.33 3.80 21.74
C HIS A 13 -13.85 4.16 21.55
N PRO A 14 -13.26 5.03 22.40
CA PRO A 14 -11.85 5.44 22.26
C PRO A 14 -10.85 4.29 22.20
N GLU A 15 -11.08 3.19 22.92
CA GLU A 15 -10.19 2.02 22.92
C GLU A 15 -10.08 1.32 21.56
N GLN A 16 -11.06 1.52 20.66
CA GLN A 16 -11.03 0.92 19.32
C GLN A 16 -10.03 1.62 18.40
N VAL A 17 -9.69 2.88 18.67
CA VAL A 17 -8.88 3.73 17.77
C VAL A 17 -7.52 3.10 17.50
N ALA A 18 -6.81 2.63 18.53
CA ALA A 18 -5.48 2.05 18.38
C ALA A 18 -5.51 0.78 17.53
N VAL A 19 -6.48 -0.11 17.77
CA VAL A 19 -6.62 -1.38 17.03
C VAL A 19 -7.04 -1.13 15.58
N ILE A 20 -7.96 -0.18 15.34
CA ILE A 20 -8.36 0.21 13.99
C ILE A 20 -7.17 0.79 13.23
N ASN A 21 -6.44 1.75 13.81
CA ASN A 21 -5.28 2.35 13.14
C ASN A 21 -4.21 1.30 12.82
N ALA A 22 -3.91 0.39 13.75
CA ALA A 22 -2.97 -0.70 13.50
C ALA A 22 -3.43 -1.62 12.36
N ALA A 23 -4.72 -1.93 12.27
CA ALA A 23 -5.27 -2.82 11.24
C ALA A 23 -5.33 -2.19 9.84
N PHE A 24 -5.42 -0.86 9.73
CA PHE A 24 -5.52 -0.14 8.45
C PHE A 24 -4.24 0.57 8.02
N THR A 25 -3.20 0.57 8.87
CA THR A 25 -1.85 1.04 8.53
C THR A 25 -1.13 -0.04 7.73
N PRO A 26 -0.61 0.26 6.53
CA PRO A 26 0.19 -0.70 5.76
C PRO A 26 1.39 -1.20 6.57
N SER A 27 1.67 -2.50 6.49
CA SER A 27 2.87 -3.06 7.12
C SER A 27 4.13 -2.64 6.35
N GLN A 28 5.31 -2.76 6.97
CA GLN A 28 6.56 -2.44 6.30
C GLN A 28 6.82 -3.35 5.09
N ASP A 29 6.48 -4.63 5.22
CA ASP A 29 6.59 -5.61 4.13
C ASP A 29 5.71 -5.25 2.92
N ASP A 30 4.49 -4.74 3.18
CA ASP A 30 3.60 -4.27 2.10
C ASP A 30 4.18 -3.04 1.39
N VAL A 31 4.79 -2.11 2.15
CA VAL A 31 5.43 -0.90 1.62
C VAL A 31 6.64 -1.28 0.77
N ASP A 32 7.49 -2.18 1.24
CA ASP A 32 8.70 -2.59 0.52
C ASP A 32 8.33 -3.37 -0.75
N SER A 33 7.34 -4.26 -0.69
CA SER A 33 6.78 -4.92 -1.87
C SER A 33 6.24 -3.90 -2.88
N ALA A 34 5.50 -2.89 -2.44
CA ALA A 34 4.97 -1.84 -3.32
C ALA A 34 6.09 -1.00 -3.97
N ARG A 35 7.17 -0.72 -3.24
CA ARG A 35 8.35 -0.03 -3.80
C ARG A 35 9.02 -0.84 -4.89
N GLU A 36 9.18 -2.15 -4.70
CA GLU A 36 9.75 -3.04 -5.72
C GLU A 36 8.91 -3.07 -6.99
N VAL A 37 7.57 -3.12 -6.87
CA VAL A 37 6.68 -3.02 -8.03
C VAL A 37 6.90 -1.71 -8.78
N VAL A 38 6.89 -0.57 -8.08
CA VAL A 38 7.10 0.74 -8.71
C VAL A 38 8.47 0.81 -9.39
N ALA A 39 9.53 0.30 -8.75
CA ALA A 39 10.87 0.27 -9.31
C ALA A 39 10.95 -0.61 -10.57
N ALA A 40 10.29 -1.78 -10.58
CA ALA A 40 10.26 -2.66 -11.74
C ALA A 40 9.63 -1.98 -12.97
N PHE A 41 8.52 -1.26 -12.79
CA PHE A 41 7.91 -0.49 -13.89
C PHE A 41 8.72 0.75 -14.28
N ALA A 42 9.41 1.40 -13.34
CA ALA A 42 10.29 2.52 -13.66
C ALA A 42 11.48 2.09 -14.54
N GLY A 43 11.96 0.86 -14.39
CA GLY A 43 12.99 0.26 -15.24
C GLY A 43 12.49 -0.19 -16.62
N SER A 44 11.18 -0.15 -16.88
CA SER A 44 10.58 -0.54 -18.17
C SER A 44 9.33 0.30 -18.49
N PRO A 45 9.50 1.61 -18.79
CA PRO A 45 8.39 2.56 -18.85
C PRO A 45 7.32 2.24 -19.91
N ASP A 46 7.73 1.63 -21.03
CA ASP A 46 6.84 1.27 -22.14
C ASP A 46 6.26 -0.13 -22.02
N ALA A 47 6.60 -0.88 -20.96
CA ALA A 47 6.14 -2.24 -20.76
C ALA A 47 4.72 -2.26 -20.19
N GLY A 48 3.78 -2.91 -20.89
CA GLY A 48 2.43 -3.17 -20.38
C GLY A 48 2.39 -4.16 -19.21
N ALA A 49 3.46 -4.96 -19.05
CA ALA A 49 3.65 -5.88 -17.95
C ALA A 49 5.14 -6.11 -17.65
N VAL A 50 5.48 -6.37 -16.39
CA VAL A 50 6.86 -6.65 -15.92
C VAL A 50 6.91 -7.94 -15.10
N GLY A 51 8.04 -8.64 -15.17
CA GLY A 51 8.28 -9.82 -14.33
C GLY A 51 8.96 -9.41 -13.01
N LEU A 52 8.41 -9.82 -11.87
CA LEU A 52 9.00 -9.61 -10.54
C LEU A 52 8.77 -10.87 -9.68
N HIS A 53 9.83 -11.42 -9.07
CA HIS A 53 9.75 -12.63 -8.23
C HIS A 53 9.03 -13.82 -8.87
N GLY A 54 9.22 -14.01 -10.18
CA GLY A 54 8.53 -15.07 -10.94
C GLY A 54 7.04 -14.82 -11.19
N LYS A 55 6.52 -13.62 -10.87
CA LYS A 55 5.15 -13.19 -11.16
C LYS A 55 5.13 -12.16 -12.28
N MET A 56 4.08 -12.19 -13.10
CA MET A 56 3.81 -11.16 -14.09
C MET A 56 2.90 -10.09 -13.48
N LEU A 57 3.35 -8.85 -13.48
CA LEU A 57 2.62 -7.69 -12.97
C LEU A 57 2.22 -6.80 -14.14
N ASP A 58 1.04 -6.21 -14.06
CA ASP A 58 0.49 -5.27 -15.06
C ASP A 58 0.23 -3.88 -14.45
N LEU A 59 -0.25 -2.95 -15.28
CA LEU A 59 -0.53 -1.57 -14.86
C LEU A 59 -1.46 -1.46 -13.64
N PRO A 60 -2.56 -2.24 -13.51
CA PRO A 60 -3.34 -2.31 -12.27
C PRO A 60 -2.52 -2.61 -11.00
N HIS A 61 -1.50 -3.46 -11.07
CA HIS A 61 -0.62 -3.71 -9.93
C HIS A 61 0.23 -2.48 -9.59
N LEU A 62 0.72 -1.75 -10.61
CA LEU A 62 1.43 -0.49 -10.42
C LEU A 62 0.55 0.58 -9.74
N VAL A 63 -0.72 0.69 -10.16
CA VAL A 63 -1.67 1.64 -9.56
C VAL A 63 -1.93 1.30 -8.09
N GLN A 64 -2.11 0.01 -7.76
CA GLN A 64 -2.29 -0.44 -6.38
C GLN A 64 -1.06 -0.14 -5.52
N ALA A 65 0.14 -0.44 -6.02
CA ALA A 65 1.38 -0.16 -5.32
C ALA A 65 1.54 1.33 -5.01
N ARG A 66 1.30 2.21 -6.01
CA ARG A 66 1.34 3.67 -5.80
C ARG A 66 0.31 4.16 -4.78
N ARG A 67 -0.92 3.63 -4.80
CA ARG A 67 -1.96 3.98 -3.81
C ARG A 67 -1.54 3.59 -2.40
N LEU A 68 -0.94 2.41 -2.23
CA LEU A 68 -0.45 1.94 -0.93
C LEU A 68 0.66 2.86 -0.40
N LEU A 69 1.63 3.23 -1.24
CA LEU A 69 2.72 4.14 -0.88
C LEU A 69 2.19 5.53 -0.50
N ALA A 70 1.26 6.09 -1.27
CA ALA A 70 0.64 7.37 -0.95
C ALA A 70 -0.10 7.32 0.40
N LYS A 71 -0.80 6.22 0.70
CA LYS A 71 -1.45 6.03 2.01
C LYS A 71 -0.42 5.97 3.14
N HIS A 72 0.67 5.24 2.94
CA HIS A 72 1.75 5.14 3.93
C HIS A 72 2.40 6.49 4.21
N GLU A 73 2.72 7.27 3.16
CA GLU A 73 3.29 8.62 3.30
C GLU A 73 2.36 9.56 4.05
N ALA A 74 1.06 9.58 3.71
CA ALA A 74 0.08 10.41 4.40
C ALA A 74 -0.03 10.06 5.90
N ILE A 75 0.03 8.76 6.25
CA ILE A 75 0.04 8.33 7.66
C ILE A 75 1.32 8.80 8.36
N ARG A 76 2.50 8.64 7.73
CA ARG A 76 3.77 9.08 8.29
C ARG A 76 3.84 10.58 8.54
N GLU A 77 3.38 11.37 7.57
CA GLU A 77 3.29 12.83 7.69
C GLU A 77 2.38 13.22 8.87
N PHE A 78 1.24 12.54 9.02
CA PHE A 78 0.32 12.78 10.13
C PHE A 78 0.91 12.38 11.49
N THR A 79 1.65 11.27 11.58
CA THR A 79 2.24 10.80 12.84
C THR A 79 3.58 11.46 13.18
N GLY A 80 4.17 12.21 12.25
CA GLY A 80 5.48 12.83 12.41
C GLY A 80 6.65 11.84 12.46
N ALA A 81 6.47 10.65 11.85
CA ALA A 81 7.41 9.54 11.88
C ALA A 81 8.27 9.44 10.61
#